data_AF-A0A9P6MFV7-F1
#
_entry.id   AF-A0A9P6MFV7-F1
#
_cell.length_a   1.000
_cell.length_b   1.000
_cell.length_c   1.000
_cell.angle_alpha   90.00
_cell.angle_beta   90.00
_cell.angle_gamma   90.00
#
_symmetry.space_group_name_H-M   'P 1'
#
loop_
_entity.id
_entity.type
_entity.pdbx_description
1 polymer ?
#
loop_
_entity_poly.entity_id
_entity_poly.type
_entity_poly.pdbx_seq_one_letter_code
_entity_poly.pdbx_strand_id
1 'polypeptide(L)'
;IRKAPVNTAPKSVQPVRVSNRLRGLAVTPLEIGENDSLDRTAPQLEWGASDISQGDAKGNDDSDDESAANLMSGDLFFDQETREKAIRVDGHYKGWLNSTVMERYGFEKSAQEAWEANGGGAFSFKDPLGLNDETSSPRSKSSKRPKYDAKLVAKAMFKKNPNAFFYRHNEPGQEQWTGDWTEEEGELFLRVAREFGCGDKWGLFASHIPHRVGYQCSNYYRQVVLPQGLVFDANYEYTSRGKPIYCGKYNQRRN
;
A
#
# COMPACT_ATOMS: atom_id res chain seq x y z
N ILE A 1 -51.12 -6.99 11.46
CA ILE A 1 -50.74 -6.41 10.15
C ILE A 1 -49.34 -6.94 9.80
N ARG A 2 -49.24 -7.90 8.88
CA ARG A 2 -47.96 -8.52 8.48
C ARG A 2 -47.27 -7.61 7.45
N LYS A 3 -46.02 -7.20 7.71
CA LYS A 3 -45.22 -6.36 6.79
C LYS A 3 -44.87 -7.16 5.53
N ALA A 4 -45.10 -6.56 4.36
CA ALA A 4 -44.74 -7.11 3.06
C ALA A 4 -43.20 -7.10 2.87
N PRO A 5 -42.62 -8.06 2.12
CA PRO A 5 -41.19 -8.10 1.85
C PRO A 5 -40.78 -7.04 0.81
N VAL A 6 -39.68 -6.34 1.09
CA VAL A 6 -39.07 -5.32 0.24
C VAL A 6 -38.41 -5.98 -0.97
N ASN A 7 -38.77 -5.52 -2.16
CA ASN A 7 -38.29 -6.01 -3.45
C ASN A 7 -36.86 -5.48 -3.69
N THR A 8 -35.84 -6.32 -3.54
CA THR A 8 -34.44 -5.96 -3.83
C THR A 8 -34.19 -6.00 -5.34
N ALA A 9 -33.73 -4.89 -5.91
CA ALA A 9 -33.31 -4.81 -7.31
C ALA A 9 -32.23 -5.86 -7.64
N PRO A 10 -32.22 -6.44 -8.86
CA PRO A 10 -31.24 -7.44 -9.25
C PRO A 10 -29.83 -6.82 -9.32
N LYS A 11 -28.87 -7.44 -8.63
CA LYS A 11 -27.45 -7.09 -8.71
C LYS A 11 -26.98 -7.24 -10.16
N SER A 12 -26.27 -6.24 -10.69
CA SER A 12 -25.65 -6.33 -12.01
C SER A 12 -24.72 -7.55 -12.06
N VAL A 13 -25.01 -8.46 -12.99
CA VAL A 13 -24.21 -9.67 -13.21
C VAL A 13 -22.91 -9.23 -13.88
N GLN A 14 -21.86 -9.06 -13.09
CA GLN A 14 -20.51 -8.91 -13.62
C GLN A 14 -20.17 -10.18 -14.40
N PRO A 15 -19.60 -10.09 -15.62
CA PRO A 15 -19.32 -11.25 -16.44
C PRO A 15 -18.40 -12.24 -15.71
N VAL A 16 -18.75 -13.52 -15.76
CA VAL A 16 -17.98 -14.59 -15.14
C VAL A 16 -16.64 -14.70 -15.87
N ARG A 17 -15.56 -14.42 -15.13
CA ARG A 17 -14.17 -14.31 -15.59
C ARG A 17 -13.68 -15.60 -16.24
N VAL A 18 -13.17 -15.51 -17.46
CA VAL A 18 -12.41 -16.58 -18.11
C VAL A 18 -10.94 -16.42 -17.71
N SER A 19 -10.46 -17.23 -16.76
CA SER A 19 -9.04 -17.19 -16.38
C SER A 19 -8.19 -17.90 -17.45
N ASN A 20 -7.42 -17.16 -18.25
CA ASN A 20 -6.25 -17.73 -18.91
C ASN A 20 -5.14 -17.87 -17.85
N ARG A 21 -5.08 -19.02 -17.20
CA ARG A 21 -4.01 -19.33 -16.24
C ARG A 21 -2.71 -19.50 -17.01
N LEU A 22 -1.87 -18.48 -17.05
CA LEU A 22 -0.45 -18.62 -17.34
C LEU A 22 0.22 -19.35 -16.16
N ARG A 23 0.00 -20.67 -16.08
CA ARG A 23 0.80 -21.55 -15.23
C ARG A 23 2.10 -21.83 -15.97
N GLY A 24 3.24 -21.44 -15.40
CA GLY A 24 4.55 -21.96 -15.81
C GLY A 24 5.42 -21.08 -16.71
N LEU A 25 5.11 -19.79 -16.90
CA LEU A 25 6.10 -18.88 -17.49
C LEU A 25 7.15 -18.53 -16.45
N ALA A 26 8.41 -18.84 -16.75
CA ALA A 26 9.55 -18.50 -15.91
C ALA A 26 9.62 -16.98 -15.74
N VAL A 27 9.86 -16.53 -14.51
CA VAL A 27 10.20 -15.13 -14.23
C VAL A 27 11.48 -14.86 -15.01
N THR A 28 11.44 -13.96 -15.99
CA THR A 28 12.64 -13.50 -16.68
C THR A 28 13.54 -12.84 -15.64
N PRO A 29 14.74 -13.38 -15.37
CA PRO A 29 15.69 -12.73 -14.50
C PRO A 29 16.01 -11.35 -15.09
N LEU A 30 15.85 -10.30 -14.28
CA LEU A 30 16.41 -9.00 -14.61
C LEU A 30 17.93 -9.16 -14.54
N GLU A 31 18.63 -9.01 -15.67
CA GLU A 31 20.08 -8.88 -15.67
C GLU A 31 20.45 -7.54 -15.02
N ILE A 32 21.12 -7.62 -13.88
CA ILE A 32 21.61 -6.47 -13.11
C ILE A 32 23.11 -6.39 -13.37
N GLY A 33 23.60 -5.22 -13.83
CA GLY A 33 25.03 -4.97 -14.02
C GLY A 33 25.82 -5.03 -12.71
N GLU A 34 27.10 -5.39 -12.81
CA GLU A 34 28.00 -5.82 -11.72
C GLU A 34 28.28 -4.82 -10.59
N ASN A 35 27.63 -3.65 -10.57
CA ASN A 35 27.84 -2.62 -9.54
C ASN A 35 27.02 -2.84 -8.25
N ASP A 36 26.32 -3.98 -8.11
CA ASP A 36 25.60 -4.36 -6.87
C ASP A 36 26.42 -5.32 -5.97
N SER A 37 27.73 -5.45 -6.22
CA SER A 37 28.65 -6.11 -5.29
C SER A 37 28.89 -5.22 -4.08
N LEU A 38 28.18 -5.54 -2.99
CA LEU A 38 28.47 -5.01 -1.66
C LEU A 38 29.91 -5.34 -1.27
N ASP A 39 30.81 -4.37 -1.40
CA ASP A 39 32.15 -4.44 -0.84
C ASP A 39 32.05 -4.58 0.69
N ARG A 40 32.63 -5.66 1.23
CA ARG A 40 32.54 -6.07 2.64
C ARG A 40 33.57 -5.38 3.54
N THR A 41 34.18 -4.28 3.09
CA THR A 41 35.22 -3.57 3.84
C THR A 41 34.88 -2.11 4.06
N ALA A 42 33.94 -1.84 4.97
CA ALA A 42 33.77 -0.53 5.60
C ALA A 42 34.02 -0.66 7.12
N PRO A 43 34.71 0.31 7.77
CA PRO A 43 35.18 0.17 9.14
C PRO A 43 34.04 0.07 10.15
N GLN A 44 34.23 -0.80 11.13
CA GLN A 44 33.32 -1.10 12.22
C GLN A 44 33.11 0.12 13.12
N LEU A 45 32.06 0.92 12.83
CA LEU A 45 31.48 1.85 13.79
C LEU A 45 30.49 1.06 14.66
N GLU A 46 30.82 0.91 15.94
CA GLU A 46 29.90 0.38 16.96
C GLU A 46 28.67 1.29 17.08
N TRP A 47 27.58 0.92 16.42
CA TRP A 47 26.24 1.35 16.79
C TRP A 47 25.52 0.16 17.42
N GLY A 48 25.14 0.36 18.69
CA GLY A 48 24.58 -0.66 19.57
C GLY A 48 23.45 -1.44 18.90
N ALA A 49 23.56 -2.76 19.01
CA ALA A 49 22.54 -3.71 18.58
C ALA A 49 21.18 -3.35 19.17
N SER A 50 20.28 -2.84 18.34
CA SER A 50 18.84 -2.96 18.60
C SER A 50 18.27 -3.92 17.55
N ASP A 51 17.90 -5.08 18.08
CA ASP A 51 17.17 -6.15 17.43
C ASP A 51 15.90 -5.61 16.77
N ILE A 52 15.92 -5.42 15.44
CA ILE A 52 14.70 -5.16 14.67
C ILE A 52 13.97 -6.49 14.50
N SER A 53 13.44 -6.95 15.63
CA SER A 53 12.30 -7.85 15.63
C SER A 53 11.14 -7.13 14.93
N GLN A 54 10.37 -7.88 14.15
CA GLN A 54 9.03 -7.47 13.74
C GLN A 54 8.21 -7.30 15.03
N GLY A 55 8.28 -6.11 15.60
CA GLY A 55 7.31 -5.63 16.56
C GLY A 55 6.06 -5.28 15.78
N ASP A 56 5.00 -6.05 15.98
CA ASP A 56 3.67 -5.46 16.04
C ASP A 56 3.81 -4.13 16.79
N ALA A 57 3.35 -3.05 16.17
CA ALA A 57 3.32 -1.74 16.81
C ALA A 57 2.43 -1.83 18.06
N LYS A 58 2.99 -2.28 19.18
CA LYS A 58 2.55 -1.88 20.50
C LYS A 58 2.74 -0.37 20.52
N GLY A 59 1.62 0.33 20.39
CA GLY A 59 1.56 1.75 20.65
C GLY A 59 2.24 2.03 21.98
N ASN A 60 2.95 3.16 22.04
CA ASN A 60 3.22 3.76 23.33
C ASN A 60 1.88 3.91 24.05
N ASP A 61 1.85 3.27 25.22
CA ASP A 61 0.83 3.38 26.25
C ASP A 61 0.91 4.79 26.84
N ASP A 62 0.30 5.76 26.15
CA ASP A 62 -0.34 6.88 26.83
C ASP A 62 -1.76 6.43 27.12
N SER A 63 -1.99 6.17 28.41
CA SER A 63 -3.24 5.72 28.99
C SER A 63 -4.27 6.85 28.99
N ASP A 64 -4.74 7.22 27.80
CA ASP A 64 -5.91 8.09 27.63
C ASP A 64 -7.04 7.26 27.04
N ASP A 65 -7.90 6.76 27.93
CA ASP A 65 -9.23 6.22 27.64
C ASP A 65 -10.13 7.33 27.09
N GLU A 66 -9.80 7.88 25.91
CA GLU A 66 -10.79 8.57 25.09
C GLU A 66 -11.71 7.50 24.51
N SER A 67 -12.75 7.18 25.29
CA SER A 67 -13.84 6.32 24.84
C SER A 67 -14.28 6.74 23.43
N ALA A 68 -14.61 5.77 22.58
CA ALA A 68 -15.09 5.96 21.21
C ALA A 68 -16.39 6.82 21.09
N ALA A 69 -16.82 7.45 22.17
CA ALA A 69 -17.96 8.34 22.28
C ALA A 69 -17.68 9.78 21.79
N ASN A 70 -16.42 10.22 21.69
CA ASN A 70 -16.09 11.63 21.37
C ASN A 70 -15.35 11.84 20.04
N LEU A 71 -15.39 10.86 19.13
CA LEU A 71 -14.81 11.02 17.79
C LEU A 71 -15.66 12.01 16.97
N MET A 72 -14.98 12.96 16.32
CA MET A 72 -15.60 13.99 15.49
C MET A 72 -15.22 13.76 14.03
N SER A 73 -16.13 14.04 13.10
CA SER A 73 -15.78 14.04 11.68
C SER A 73 -14.80 15.17 11.37
N GLY A 74 -14.00 15.04 10.31
CA GLY A 74 -13.11 16.12 9.88
C GLY A 74 -13.84 17.44 9.65
N ASP A 75 -15.09 17.38 9.18
CA ASP A 75 -15.93 18.57 8.96
C ASP A 75 -16.34 19.31 10.24
N LEU A 76 -16.33 18.63 11.39
CA LEU A 76 -16.59 19.23 12.70
C LEU A 76 -15.30 19.64 13.43
N PHE A 77 -14.20 18.92 13.17
CA PHE A 77 -12.92 19.17 13.83
C PHE A 77 -12.18 20.37 13.24
N PHE A 78 -12.13 20.48 11.91
CA PHE A 78 -11.40 21.55 11.22
C PHE A 78 -12.27 22.78 10.97
N ASP A 79 -11.61 23.94 10.93
CA ASP A 79 -12.22 25.23 10.63
C ASP A 79 -12.68 25.34 9.17
N GLN A 80 -13.42 26.40 8.85
CA GLN A 80 -13.99 26.58 7.51
C GLN A 80 -12.93 26.72 6.42
N GLU A 81 -11.82 27.42 6.68
CA GLU A 81 -10.78 27.66 5.67
C GLU A 81 -10.09 26.35 5.28
N THR A 82 -9.75 25.53 6.26
CA THR A 82 -9.16 24.21 6.03
C THR A 82 -10.10 23.30 5.24
N ARG A 83 -11.40 23.28 5.58
CA ARG A 83 -12.40 22.44 4.88
C ARG A 83 -12.60 22.80 3.41
N GLU A 84 -12.44 24.09 3.07
CA GLU A 84 -12.58 24.57 1.69
C GLU A 84 -11.36 24.24 0.83
N LYS A 85 -10.16 24.20 1.42
CA LYS A 85 -8.91 23.87 0.73
C LYS A 85 -8.61 22.37 0.66
N ALA A 86 -9.20 21.58 1.56
CA ALA A 86 -8.91 20.16 1.69
C ALA A 86 -9.34 19.32 0.46
N ILE A 87 -8.52 18.33 0.10
CA ILE A 87 -8.87 17.34 -0.92
C ILE A 87 -9.76 16.27 -0.27
N ARG A 88 -10.93 15.98 -0.84
CA ARG A 88 -11.81 14.92 -0.34
C ARG A 88 -11.57 13.60 -1.06
N VAL A 89 -11.35 12.53 -0.31
CA VAL A 89 -11.11 11.18 -0.83
C VAL A 89 -12.04 10.16 -0.18
N ASP A 90 -12.27 9.04 -0.87
CA ASP A 90 -13.08 7.91 -0.39
C ASP A 90 -12.24 6.79 0.26
N GLY A 91 -10.94 7.04 0.44
CA GLY A 91 -9.96 6.07 0.97
C GLY A 91 -9.47 5.07 -0.07
N HIS A 92 -9.74 5.28 -1.36
CA HIS A 92 -9.32 4.40 -2.44
C HIS A 92 -8.49 5.12 -3.50
N TYR A 93 -7.30 4.57 -3.77
CA TYR A 93 -6.49 4.92 -4.91
C TYR A 93 -7.02 4.23 -6.18
N LYS A 94 -7.35 5.03 -7.19
CA LYS A 94 -7.94 4.59 -8.47
C LYS A 94 -6.94 4.64 -9.62
N GLY A 95 -5.77 5.25 -9.40
CA GLY A 95 -4.72 5.36 -10.39
C GLY A 95 -3.97 4.05 -10.63
N TRP A 96 -2.99 4.14 -11.53
CA TRP A 96 -2.04 3.09 -11.84
C TRP A 96 -0.60 3.59 -11.63
N LEU A 97 0.40 2.86 -12.11
CA LEU A 97 1.79 3.30 -12.02
C LEU A 97 2.01 4.63 -12.75
N ASN A 98 3.03 5.38 -12.33
CA ASN A 98 3.48 6.57 -13.03
C ASN A 98 3.80 6.26 -14.51
N SER A 99 3.41 7.14 -15.42
CA SER A 99 3.58 6.95 -16.87
C SER A 99 5.03 6.68 -17.27
N THR A 100 5.98 7.40 -16.67
CA THR A 100 7.40 7.23 -16.94
C THR A 100 7.90 5.84 -16.52
N VAL A 101 7.45 5.36 -15.36
CA VAL A 101 7.75 4.01 -14.86
C VAL A 101 7.17 2.96 -15.80
N MET A 102 5.93 3.19 -16.28
CA MET A 102 5.26 2.26 -17.18
C MET A 102 6.03 2.11 -18.50
N GLU A 103 6.39 3.24 -19.11
CA GLU A 103 7.13 3.25 -20.37
C GLU A 103 8.53 2.62 -20.23
N ARG A 104 9.26 2.96 -19.16
CA ARG A 104 10.62 2.50 -18.92
C ARG A 104 10.72 0.98 -18.78
N TYR A 105 9.79 0.36 -18.07
CA TYR A 105 9.84 -1.07 -17.75
C TYR A 105 8.83 -1.92 -18.54
N GLY A 106 8.09 -1.28 -19.45
CA GLY A 106 7.05 -1.92 -20.27
C GLY A 106 5.95 -2.53 -19.41
N PHE A 107 5.36 -1.72 -18.51
CA PHE A 107 4.11 -2.07 -17.86
C PHE A 107 2.92 -1.75 -18.76
N GLU A 108 1.82 -2.44 -18.55
CA GLU A 108 0.55 -2.20 -19.23
C GLU A 108 -0.08 -0.87 -18.77
N LYS A 109 -0.93 -0.28 -19.63
CA LYS A 109 -1.45 1.08 -19.43
C LYS A 109 -2.47 1.17 -18.30
N SER A 110 -2.98 0.03 -17.84
CA SER A 110 -3.93 -0.03 -16.73
C SER A 110 -3.79 -1.32 -15.92
N ALA A 111 -4.34 -1.28 -14.70
CA ALA A 111 -4.46 -2.47 -13.85
C ALA A 111 -5.21 -3.62 -14.55
N GLN A 112 -6.20 -3.28 -15.39
CA GLN A 112 -7.02 -4.25 -16.10
C GLN A 112 -6.21 -4.96 -17.18
N GLU A 113 -5.47 -4.21 -18.00
CA GLU A 113 -4.59 -4.77 -19.03
C GLU A 113 -3.48 -5.62 -18.40
N ALA A 114 -2.87 -5.15 -17.31
CA ALA A 114 -1.86 -5.94 -16.57
C ALA A 114 -2.43 -7.26 -16.07
N TRP A 115 -3.68 -7.25 -15.60
CA TRP A 115 -4.37 -8.46 -15.17
C TRP A 115 -4.69 -9.40 -16.33
N GLU A 116 -5.11 -8.88 -17.49
CA GLU A 116 -5.43 -9.67 -18.67
C GLU A 116 -4.18 -10.27 -19.33
N ALA A 117 -3.10 -9.49 -19.42
CA ALA A 117 -1.85 -9.90 -20.03
C ALA A 117 -1.07 -10.91 -19.17
N ASN A 118 -0.88 -10.58 -17.89
CA ASN A 118 -0.01 -11.38 -17.02
C ASN A 118 -0.79 -12.38 -16.16
N GLY A 119 -2.11 -12.24 -16.07
CA GLY A 119 -2.94 -13.04 -15.18
C GLY A 119 -2.59 -12.77 -13.73
N GLY A 120 -3.50 -12.21 -12.95
CA GLY A 120 -3.35 -12.20 -11.50
C GLY A 120 -3.34 -13.63 -10.96
N GLY A 121 -2.17 -14.26 -10.94
CA GLY A 121 -2.01 -15.60 -10.40
C GLY A 121 -2.50 -15.60 -8.96
N ALA A 122 -3.18 -16.67 -8.55
CA ALA A 122 -3.60 -16.81 -7.17
C ALA A 122 -2.38 -16.67 -6.26
N PHE A 123 -2.32 -15.57 -5.50
CA PHE A 123 -1.26 -15.34 -4.54
C PHE A 123 -1.31 -16.48 -3.53
N SER A 124 -0.34 -17.38 -3.60
CA SER A 124 -0.22 -18.49 -2.66
C SER A 124 0.69 -18.04 -1.54
N PHE A 125 0.18 -17.99 -0.32
CA PHE A 125 1.04 -17.78 0.84
C PHE A 125 2.09 -18.90 0.98
N LYS A 126 1.83 -20.09 0.40
CA LYS A 126 2.75 -21.23 0.43
C LYS A 126 3.87 -21.12 -0.61
N ASP A 127 3.61 -20.39 -1.69
CA ASP A 127 4.55 -20.17 -2.79
C ASP A 127 4.33 -18.75 -3.33
N PRO A 128 4.86 -17.73 -2.63
CA PRO A 128 4.67 -16.35 -3.05
C PRO A 128 5.35 -16.06 -4.39
N LEU A 129 6.38 -16.84 -4.75
CA LEU A 129 7.16 -16.65 -5.97
C LEU A 129 6.59 -17.42 -7.18
N GLY A 130 5.65 -18.35 -6.97
CA GLY A 130 5.18 -19.23 -8.04
C GLY A 130 6.27 -20.18 -8.54
N LEU A 131 7.35 -20.34 -7.77
CA LEU A 131 8.40 -21.31 -8.01
C LEU A 131 7.83 -22.64 -7.50
N ASN A 132 6.97 -23.26 -8.31
CA ASN A 132 6.58 -24.65 -8.10
C ASN A 132 7.85 -25.49 -8.17
N ASP A 133 8.49 -25.68 -7.03
CA ASP A 133 9.61 -26.59 -6.90
C ASP A 133 9.03 -28.01 -6.93
N GLU A 134 8.94 -28.59 -8.13
CA GLU A 134 8.52 -29.98 -8.33
C GLU A 134 9.45 -30.99 -7.63
N THR A 135 10.61 -30.54 -7.12
CA THR A 135 11.50 -31.38 -6.30
C THR A 135 11.13 -31.37 -4.81
N SER A 136 10.20 -30.51 -4.38
CA SER A 136 9.82 -30.41 -2.97
C SER A 136 8.74 -31.43 -2.58
N SER A 137 9.20 -32.54 -1.99
CA SER A 137 8.38 -33.59 -1.36
C SER A 137 7.26 -33.00 -0.47
N PRO A 138 6.08 -33.65 -0.36
CA PRO A 138 4.95 -33.12 0.41
C PRO A 138 5.35 -32.86 1.87
N ARG A 139 5.54 -31.58 2.21
CA ARG A 139 5.98 -31.15 3.53
C ARG A 139 4.95 -31.52 4.60
N SER A 140 5.44 -32.13 5.67
CA SER A 140 4.69 -32.43 6.91
C SER A 140 3.96 -31.17 7.41
N LYS A 141 2.72 -31.33 7.90
CA LYS A 141 1.91 -30.25 8.49
C LYS A 141 2.59 -29.52 9.67
N SER A 142 3.70 -30.04 10.20
CA SER A 142 4.47 -29.45 11.29
C SER A 142 5.73 -28.68 10.88
N SER A 143 6.11 -28.65 9.59
CA SER A 143 7.31 -27.91 9.18
C SER A 143 7.05 -26.40 9.25
N LYS A 144 7.81 -25.68 10.08
CA LYS A 144 7.80 -24.20 10.11
C LYS A 144 7.99 -23.67 8.68
N ARG A 145 7.13 -22.74 8.27
CA ARG A 145 7.23 -22.11 6.94
C ARG A 145 8.60 -21.44 6.80
N PRO A 146 9.27 -21.53 5.63
CA PRO A 146 10.46 -20.74 5.38
C PRO A 146 10.10 -19.26 5.56
N LYS A 147 10.88 -18.55 6.39
CA LYS A 147 10.72 -17.10 6.56
C LYS A 147 11.40 -16.45 5.36
N TYR A 148 10.63 -16.24 4.28
CA TYR A 148 11.12 -15.47 3.14
C TYR A 148 11.24 -13.99 3.53
N ASP A 149 12.35 -13.35 3.17
CA ASP A 149 12.49 -11.91 3.31
C ASP A 149 11.44 -11.21 2.44
N ALA A 150 10.59 -10.40 3.08
CA ALA A 150 9.52 -9.66 2.41
C ALA A 150 10.07 -8.72 1.31
N LYS A 151 11.32 -8.25 1.45
CA LYS A 151 11.98 -7.46 0.39
C LYS A 151 12.28 -8.32 -0.83
N LEU A 152 12.90 -9.48 -0.66
CA LEU A 152 13.20 -10.41 -1.75
C LEU A 152 11.93 -10.84 -2.50
N VAL A 153 10.87 -11.18 -1.76
CA VAL A 153 9.57 -11.57 -2.32
C VAL A 153 8.97 -10.44 -3.15
N ALA A 154 8.96 -9.21 -2.61
CA ALA A 154 8.43 -8.06 -3.32
C ALA A 154 9.28 -7.72 -4.57
N LYS A 155 10.61 -7.85 -4.51
CA LYS A 155 11.51 -7.66 -5.66
C LYS A 155 11.16 -8.59 -6.82
N ALA A 156 10.89 -9.86 -6.55
CA ALA A 156 10.48 -10.83 -7.56
C ALA A 156 9.06 -10.60 -8.12
N MET A 157 8.25 -9.77 -7.46
CA MET A 157 6.89 -9.43 -7.88
C MET A 157 6.80 -8.18 -8.75
N PHE A 158 7.91 -7.60 -9.20
CA PHE A 158 7.95 -6.31 -9.91
C PHE A 158 6.86 -6.16 -10.99
N LYS A 159 6.77 -7.11 -11.94
CA LYS A 159 5.74 -7.09 -13.00
C LYS A 159 4.38 -7.66 -12.56
N LYS A 160 4.37 -8.65 -11.67
CA LYS A 160 3.16 -9.40 -11.29
C LYS A 160 2.29 -8.65 -10.27
N ASN A 161 2.92 -7.97 -9.32
CA ASN A 161 2.27 -7.18 -8.29
C ASN A 161 3.12 -5.93 -8.02
N PRO A 162 3.02 -4.92 -8.92
CA PRO A 162 3.80 -3.69 -8.77
C PRO A 162 3.51 -2.96 -7.46
N ASN A 163 2.27 -3.05 -6.94
CA ASN A 163 1.95 -2.48 -5.64
C ASN A 163 2.80 -3.08 -4.51
N ALA A 164 3.02 -4.41 -4.50
CA ALA A 164 3.86 -5.04 -3.48
C ALA A 164 5.33 -4.65 -3.61
N PHE A 165 5.82 -4.51 -4.85
CA PHE A 165 7.17 -4.05 -5.13
C PHE A 165 7.40 -2.63 -4.60
N PHE A 166 6.62 -1.66 -5.11
CA PHE A 166 6.78 -0.23 -4.80
C PHE A 166 6.40 0.12 -3.36
N TYR A 167 5.70 -0.76 -2.66
CA TYR A 167 5.49 -0.60 -1.23
C TYR A 167 6.80 -0.65 -0.42
N ARG A 168 7.82 -1.36 -0.93
CA ARG A 168 9.08 -1.63 -0.21
C ARG A 168 10.34 -1.20 -0.96
N HIS A 169 10.26 -0.99 -2.27
CA HIS A 169 11.41 -0.65 -3.12
C HIS A 169 11.08 0.53 -4.01
N ASN A 170 12.10 1.31 -4.33
CA ASN A 170 12.03 2.27 -5.42
C ASN A 170 12.35 1.59 -6.76
N GLU A 171 12.25 2.35 -7.84
CA GLU A 171 12.73 1.92 -9.14
C GLU A 171 14.19 1.42 -9.07
N PRO A 172 14.57 0.37 -9.82
CA PRO A 172 15.96 -0.05 -9.93
C PRO A 172 16.88 1.12 -10.31
N GLY A 173 17.93 1.34 -9.50
CA GLY A 173 18.87 2.45 -9.67
C GLY A 173 18.49 3.73 -8.94
N GLN A 174 17.34 3.78 -8.27
CA GLN A 174 16.94 4.92 -7.45
C GLN A 174 17.15 4.65 -5.96
N GLU A 175 17.88 5.55 -5.31
CA GLU A 175 18.09 5.49 -3.86
C GLU A 175 16.82 5.87 -3.08
N GLN A 176 16.69 5.30 -1.87
CA GLN A 176 15.60 5.62 -0.96
C GLN A 176 16.00 6.75 -0.01
N TRP A 177 15.17 7.78 0.06
CA TRP A 177 15.35 8.85 1.04
C TRP A 177 14.67 8.52 2.36
N THR A 178 15.40 8.63 3.46
CA THR A 178 14.94 8.34 4.82
C THR A 178 14.71 9.59 5.67
N GLY A 179 15.07 10.78 5.17
CA GLY A 179 14.89 12.06 5.86
C GLY A 179 13.45 12.59 5.82
N ASP A 180 13.28 13.79 6.38
CA ASP A 180 12.02 14.52 6.42
C ASP A 180 11.45 14.79 5.03
N TRP A 181 10.14 15.01 4.95
CA TRP A 181 9.44 15.34 3.70
C TRP A 181 9.66 16.80 3.34
N THR A 182 10.11 17.06 2.11
CA THR A 182 10.20 18.43 1.59
C THR A 182 8.84 18.94 1.15
N GLU A 183 8.73 20.26 0.95
CA GLU A 183 7.50 20.89 0.48
C GLU A 183 7.13 20.39 -0.93
N GLU A 184 8.11 20.22 -1.81
CA GLU A 184 7.91 19.72 -3.18
C GLU A 184 7.39 18.28 -3.18
N GLU A 185 7.89 17.43 -2.28
CA GLU A 185 7.40 16.06 -2.11
C GLU A 185 5.95 16.06 -1.59
N GLY A 186 5.62 16.96 -0.66
CA GLY A 186 4.28 17.17 -0.15
C GLY A 186 3.30 17.65 -1.23
N GLU A 187 3.70 18.62 -2.05
CA GLU A 187 2.89 19.10 -3.18
C GLU A 187 2.62 17.99 -4.19
N LEU A 188 3.63 17.18 -4.50
CA LEU A 188 3.50 16.04 -5.40
C LEU A 188 2.55 14.99 -4.81
N PHE A 189 2.65 14.69 -3.52
CA PHE A 189 1.71 13.82 -2.81
C PHE A 189 0.27 14.31 -2.97
N LEU A 190 0.01 15.60 -2.70
CA LEU A 190 -1.32 16.18 -2.80
C LEU A 190 -1.84 16.21 -4.25
N ARG A 191 -0.96 16.45 -5.23
CA ARG A 191 -1.30 16.39 -6.66
C ARG A 191 -1.81 15.00 -7.05
N VAL A 192 -1.06 13.95 -6.69
CA VAL A 192 -1.43 12.56 -6.98
C VAL A 192 -2.73 12.18 -6.26
N ALA A 193 -2.89 12.60 -5.00
CA ALA A 193 -4.11 12.36 -4.24
C ALA A 193 -5.34 13.05 -4.86
N ARG A 194 -5.18 14.27 -5.39
CA ARG A 194 -6.24 15.00 -6.10
C ARG A 194 -6.66 14.30 -7.39
N GLU A 195 -5.69 13.78 -8.14
CA GLU A 195 -5.94 13.18 -9.45
C GLU A 195 -6.52 11.76 -9.34
N PHE A 196 -5.98 10.94 -8.44
CA PHE A 196 -6.26 9.50 -8.40
C PHE A 196 -6.93 9.04 -7.10
N GLY A 197 -7.13 9.93 -6.14
CA GLY A 197 -7.49 9.56 -4.76
C GLY A 197 -6.29 9.03 -3.98
N CYS A 198 -6.51 8.67 -2.71
CA CYS A 198 -5.51 8.02 -1.85
C CYS A 198 -6.22 7.30 -0.69
N GLY A 199 -5.46 6.55 0.11
CA GLY A 199 -5.97 5.81 1.28
C GLY A 199 -5.69 4.30 1.23
N ASP A 200 -5.39 3.77 0.04
CA ASP A 200 -4.93 2.40 -0.16
C ASP A 200 -3.86 2.31 -1.27
N LYS A 201 -3.39 1.09 -1.58
CA LYS A 201 -2.44 0.78 -2.67
C LYS A 201 -1.22 1.72 -2.72
N TRP A 202 -0.64 1.96 -1.54
CA TRP A 202 0.45 2.91 -1.37
C TRP A 202 1.69 2.63 -2.22
N GLY A 203 1.91 1.38 -2.67
CA GLY A 203 2.99 1.10 -3.61
C GLY A 203 2.74 1.72 -4.97
N LEU A 204 1.55 1.57 -5.54
CA LEU A 204 1.21 2.22 -6.81
C LEU A 204 1.26 3.75 -6.67
N PHE A 205 0.72 4.27 -5.58
CA PHE A 205 0.77 5.69 -5.26
C PHE A 205 2.22 6.22 -5.21
N ALA A 206 3.10 5.51 -4.52
CA ALA A 206 4.51 5.88 -4.37
C ALA A 206 5.29 5.90 -5.68
N SER A 207 4.86 5.18 -6.72
CA SER A 207 5.51 5.25 -8.04
C SER A 207 5.50 6.66 -8.66
N HIS A 208 4.63 7.56 -8.17
CA HIS A 208 4.57 8.95 -8.59
C HIS A 208 5.45 9.89 -7.76
N ILE A 209 6.05 9.41 -6.66
CA ILE A 209 6.88 10.22 -5.75
C ILE A 209 8.29 9.63 -5.75
N PRO A 210 9.22 10.20 -6.54
CA PRO A 210 10.60 9.75 -6.59
C PRO A 210 11.21 9.59 -5.20
N HIS A 211 12.07 8.57 -5.03
CA HIS A 211 12.81 8.27 -3.80
C HIS A 211 11.98 7.84 -2.57
N ARG A 212 10.64 7.90 -2.63
CA ARG A 212 9.75 7.45 -1.57
C ARG A 212 9.07 6.13 -1.93
N VAL A 213 8.99 5.23 -0.95
CA VAL A 213 8.27 3.96 -1.10
C VAL A 213 6.89 4.00 -0.41
N GLY A 214 6.04 3.03 -0.72
CA GLY A 214 4.65 3.03 -0.27
C GLY A 214 4.46 3.07 1.25
N TYR A 215 5.31 2.40 2.05
CA TYR A 215 5.15 2.51 3.51
C TYR A 215 5.41 3.93 4.02
N GLN A 216 6.32 4.69 3.37
CA GLN A 216 6.60 6.08 3.72
C GLN A 216 5.41 6.97 3.38
N CYS A 217 4.83 6.80 2.20
CA CYS A 217 3.61 7.51 1.79
C CYS A 217 2.45 7.24 2.76
N SER A 218 2.27 5.98 3.17
CA SER A 218 1.21 5.59 4.12
C SER A 218 1.42 6.17 5.52
N ASN A 219 2.66 6.39 5.93
CA ASN A 219 3.00 7.02 7.21
C ASN A 219 2.79 8.52 7.13
N TYR A 220 3.31 9.16 6.09
CA TYR A 220 3.12 10.59 5.82
C TYR A 220 1.65 10.97 5.78
N TYR A 221 0.83 10.15 5.13
CA TYR A 221 -0.62 10.31 5.11
C TYR A 221 -1.24 10.41 6.51
N ARG A 222 -0.90 9.46 7.39
CA ARG A 222 -1.48 9.35 8.73
C ARG A 222 -0.90 10.35 9.74
N GLN A 223 0.37 10.70 9.58
CA GLN A 223 1.11 11.51 10.54
C GLN A 223 1.13 13.01 10.20
N VAL A 224 0.96 13.36 8.92
CA VAL A 224 1.08 14.74 8.44
C VAL A 224 -0.18 15.17 7.69
N VAL A 225 -0.55 14.44 6.64
CA VAL A 225 -1.61 14.86 5.72
C VAL A 225 -2.98 14.93 6.41
N LEU A 226 -3.37 13.86 7.13
CA LEU A 226 -4.65 13.81 7.84
C LEU A 226 -4.70 14.79 9.04
N PRO A 227 -3.70 14.86 9.94
CA PRO A 227 -3.74 15.81 11.07
C PRO A 227 -3.73 17.28 10.65
N GLN A 228 -3.09 17.62 9.52
CA GLN A 228 -3.06 18.98 8.99
C GLN A 228 -4.32 19.34 8.19
N GLY A 229 -5.25 18.40 7.99
CA GLY A 229 -6.47 18.66 7.23
C GLY A 229 -6.24 18.88 5.73
N LEU A 230 -5.10 18.43 5.19
CA LEU A 230 -4.79 18.57 3.76
C LEU A 230 -5.66 17.63 2.90
N VAL A 231 -6.02 16.46 3.45
CA VAL A 231 -6.91 15.49 2.85
C VAL A 231 -7.97 15.07 3.87
N PHE A 232 -9.22 14.99 3.41
CA PHE A 232 -10.36 14.53 4.19
C PHE A 232 -10.80 13.17 3.66
N ASP A 233 -10.70 12.16 4.52
CA ASP A 233 -11.06 10.78 4.22
C ASP A 233 -12.21 10.33 5.11
N ALA A 234 -13.30 9.89 4.48
CA ALA A 234 -14.51 9.46 5.18
C ALA A 234 -14.29 8.24 6.11
N ASN A 235 -13.17 7.52 5.96
CA ASN A 235 -12.82 6.40 6.82
C ASN A 235 -12.12 6.82 8.13
N TYR A 236 -11.81 8.11 8.30
CA TYR A 236 -11.14 8.64 9.49
C TYR A 236 -12.04 9.62 10.25
N GLU A 237 -11.95 9.52 11.56
CA GLU A 237 -12.48 10.52 12.50
C GLU A 237 -11.34 11.03 13.37
N TYR A 238 -11.59 12.12 14.08
CA TYR A 238 -10.58 12.81 14.86
C TYR A 238 -10.96 12.79 16.33
N THR A 239 -9.99 12.48 17.17
CA THR A 239 -10.06 12.75 18.61
C THR A 239 -10.20 14.24 18.88
N SER A 240 -10.57 14.61 20.10
CA SER A 240 -10.63 16.01 20.54
C SER A 240 -9.30 16.77 20.33
N ARG A 241 -8.18 16.02 20.36
CA ARG A 241 -6.81 16.50 20.18
C ARG A 241 -6.32 16.50 18.72
N GLY A 242 -7.16 16.09 17.76
CA GLY A 242 -6.81 16.07 16.34
C GLY A 242 -6.03 14.84 15.86
N LYS A 243 -5.85 13.82 16.70
CA LYS A 243 -5.30 12.53 16.25
C LYS A 243 -6.33 11.82 15.36
N PRO A 244 -5.96 11.42 14.12
CA PRO A 244 -6.85 10.68 13.22
C PRO A 244 -6.95 9.22 13.66
N ILE A 245 -8.17 8.71 13.72
CA ILE A 245 -8.52 7.34 14.07
C ILE A 245 -9.24 6.71 12.88
N TYR A 246 -8.75 5.57 12.42
CA TYR A 246 -9.38 4.83 11.33
C TYR A 246 -10.63 4.09 11.84
N CYS A 247 -11.80 4.51 11.38
CA CYS A 247 -13.11 3.92 11.71
C CYS A 247 -13.62 2.97 10.61
N GLY A 248 -13.03 3.04 9.41
CA GLY A 248 -13.38 2.20 8.27
C GLY A 248 -14.84 2.33 7.83
N LYS A 249 -15.34 1.30 7.13
CA LYS A 249 -16.71 1.29 6.55
C LYS A 249 -17.85 1.29 7.57
N TYR A 250 -17.57 1.10 8.86
CA TYR A 250 -18.60 1.10 9.89
C TYR A 250 -19.23 2.49 10.08
N ASN A 251 -18.57 3.56 9.64
CA ASN A 251 -19.09 4.91 9.73
C ASN A 251 -20.17 5.25 8.67
N GLN A 252 -20.19 4.56 7.53
CA GLN A 252 -21.25 4.74 6.52
C GLN A 252 -22.65 4.30 7.03
N ARG A 253 -22.72 3.63 8.18
CA ARG A 253 -23.97 3.12 8.78
C ARG A 253 -24.46 3.94 10.00
N ARG A 254 -23.73 4.98 10.41
CA ARG A 254 -24.07 5.83 11.56
C ARG A 254 -24.93 7.04 11.19
N ASN A 255 -25.17 7.27 9.89
CA ASN A 255 -26.09 8.28 9.37
C ASN A 255 -27.41 7.66 8.91
#